data_AF-A0A949Y9N9-F1
#
_entry.id   AF-A0A949Y9N9-F1
#
_cell.length_a   1.000
_cell.length_b   1.000
_cell.length_c   1.000
_cell.angle_alpha   90.00
_cell.angle_beta   90.00
_cell.angle_gamma   90.00
#
_symmetry.space_group_name_H-M   'P 1'
#
loop_
_entity.id
_entity.type
_entity.pdbx_description
1 polymer ?
#
loop_
_entity_poly.entity_id
_entity_poly.type
_entity_poly.pdbx_seq_one_letter_code
_entity_poly.pdbx_strand_id
1 'polypeptide(L)'
;NFDGSEIDSGTVVEFMVAKFADIPALLLRTDFRRGGDQGHDPWNLMLSFYPRTKTCCLDGMALYKAALAEGLDPVAAADRMLEQIAAQVVPELEALAHTKPLLPTELTNSVHDWLVRFPGFRSPESVTRIRKAITHKSS
;
A
#
# COMPACT_ATOMS: atom_id res chain seq x y z
N ASN A 1 4.28 -2.02 -2.83
CA ASN A 1 5.19 -1.14 -3.58
C ASN A 1 4.79 -1.23 -5.05
N PHE A 2 4.51 -0.12 -5.71
CA PHE A 2 4.01 -0.02 -7.09
C PHE A 2 5.08 0.50 -8.06
N ASP A 3 6.34 0.12 -7.84
CA ASP A 3 7.48 0.46 -8.70
C ASP A 3 7.56 -0.43 -9.94
N GLY A 4 8.18 0.09 -11.00
CA GLY A 4 8.32 -0.59 -12.29
C GLY A 4 7.44 -0.01 -13.40
N SER A 5 7.74 -0.38 -14.64
CA SER A 5 6.93 -0.01 -15.81
C SER A 5 5.57 -0.69 -15.81
N GLU A 6 5.53 -1.94 -15.38
CA GLU A 6 4.32 -2.73 -15.13
C GLU A 6 4.31 -3.16 -13.67
N ILE A 7 3.13 -3.18 -13.07
CA ILE A 7 2.98 -3.62 -11.68
C ILE A 7 3.05 -5.15 -11.64
N ASP A 8 3.80 -5.69 -10.68
CA ASP A 8 3.85 -7.13 -10.43
C ASP A 8 2.43 -7.68 -10.17
N SER A 9 2.08 -8.78 -10.83
CA SER A 9 0.74 -9.36 -10.74
C SER A 9 0.45 -9.92 -9.35
N GLY A 10 1.46 -10.38 -8.62
CA GLY A 10 1.33 -10.75 -7.21
C GLY A 10 0.90 -9.56 -6.35
N THR A 11 1.58 -8.42 -6.52
CA THR A 11 1.24 -7.16 -5.84
C THR A 11 -0.18 -6.67 -6.19
N VAL A 12 -0.61 -6.84 -7.45
CA VAL A 12 -1.99 -6.54 -7.86
C VAL A 12 -2.99 -7.42 -7.11
N VAL A 13 -2.73 -8.72 -7.02
CA VAL A 13 -3.61 -9.67 -6.28
C VAL A 13 -3.65 -9.31 -4.80
N GLU A 14 -2.51 -9.02 -4.17
CA GLU A 14 -2.45 -8.59 -2.77
C GLU A 14 -3.27 -7.33 -2.52
N PHE A 15 -3.14 -6.32 -3.39
CA PHE A 15 -3.93 -5.10 -3.30
C PHE A 15 -5.42 -5.38 -3.42
N MET A 16 -5.85 -6.15 -4.43
CA MET A 16 -7.26 -6.49 -4.62
C MET A 16 -7.83 -7.26 -3.42
N VAL A 17 -7.10 -8.25 -2.90
CA VAL A 17 -7.52 -9.01 -1.71
C VAL A 17 -7.65 -8.08 -0.50
N ALA A 18 -6.71 -7.17 -0.30
CA ALA A 18 -6.79 -6.16 0.75
C ALA A 18 -8.03 -5.27 0.59
N LYS A 19 -8.36 -4.86 -0.65
CA LYS A 19 -9.54 -4.03 -0.90
C LYS A 19 -10.84 -4.78 -0.67
N PHE A 20 -10.93 -6.05 -1.04
CA PHE A 20 -12.10 -6.89 -0.76
C PHE A 20 -12.27 -7.20 0.73
N ALA A 21 -11.19 -7.15 1.51
CA ALA A 21 -11.20 -7.22 2.97
C ALA A 21 -11.51 -5.88 3.65
N ASP A 22 -11.75 -4.80 2.88
CA ASP A 22 -11.88 -3.43 3.36
C ASP A 22 -10.68 -3.05 4.27
N ILE A 23 -9.47 -3.37 3.82
CA ILE A 23 -8.22 -2.94 4.45
C ILE A 23 -7.80 -1.62 3.79
N PRO A 24 -7.49 -0.56 4.57
CA PRO A 24 -6.97 0.68 4.02
C PRO A 24 -5.59 0.44 3.41
N ALA A 25 -5.28 1.08 2.29
CA ALA A 25 -4.06 0.81 1.53
C ALA A 25 -3.35 2.10 1.10
N LEU A 26 -2.02 2.11 1.18
CA LEU A 26 -1.19 3.15 0.59
C LEU A 26 -0.49 2.58 -0.65
N LEU A 27 -0.72 3.21 -1.79
CA LEU A 27 -0.02 2.92 -3.03
C LEU A 27 1.25 3.77 -3.09
N LEU A 28 2.36 3.22 -2.61
CA LEU A 28 3.68 3.85 -2.72
C LEU A 28 4.32 3.53 -4.07
N ARG A 29 4.73 4.57 -4.79
CA ARG A 29 5.57 4.49 -5.98
C ARG A 29 6.72 5.48 -5.85
N THR A 30 7.95 4.98 -5.95
CA THR A 30 9.20 5.75 -5.97
C THR A 30 9.79 5.88 -7.39
N ASP A 31 9.24 5.14 -8.36
CA ASP A 31 9.61 5.15 -9.77
C ASP A 31 8.92 6.28 -10.55
N PHE A 32 9.73 7.16 -11.13
CA PHE A 32 9.29 8.33 -11.92
C PHE A 32 8.71 7.98 -13.30
N ARG A 33 8.92 6.75 -13.79
CA ARG A 33 8.43 6.34 -15.11
C ARG A 33 6.91 6.28 -15.10
N ARG A 34 6.28 6.73 -16.18
CA ARG A 34 4.83 6.62 -16.37
C ARG A 34 4.50 5.33 -17.12
N GLY A 35 3.55 4.54 -16.61
CA GLY A 35 3.10 3.28 -17.23
C GLY A 35 1.59 3.09 -17.21
N GLY A 36 0.82 4.13 -16.87
CA GLY A 36 -0.63 4.04 -16.78
C GLY A 36 -1.34 4.21 -18.12
N ASP A 37 -2.51 3.60 -18.24
CA ASP A 37 -3.47 3.84 -19.33
C ASP A 37 -4.33 5.09 -19.08
N GLN A 38 -4.16 5.71 -17.91
CA GLN A 38 -4.79 6.97 -17.53
C GLN A 38 -3.76 8.10 -17.43
N GLY A 39 -4.16 9.32 -17.78
CA GLY A 39 -3.27 10.49 -17.68
C GLY A 39 -2.99 10.97 -16.25
N HIS A 40 -3.69 10.42 -15.25
CA HIS A 40 -3.59 10.83 -13.84
C HIS A 40 -2.70 9.89 -13.03
N ASP A 41 -3.02 8.59 -13.00
CA ASP A 41 -2.28 7.61 -12.22
C ASP A 41 -1.24 6.87 -13.08
N PRO A 42 -0.06 6.55 -12.54
CA PRO A 42 1.05 5.96 -13.30
C PRO A 42 0.91 4.44 -13.52
N TRP A 43 -0.28 3.87 -13.36
CA TRP A 43 -0.62 2.46 -13.51
C TRP A 43 -1.99 2.28 -14.18
N ASN A 44 -2.39 1.03 -14.44
CA ASN A 44 -3.66 0.69 -15.06
C ASN A 44 -4.88 1.16 -14.24
N LEU A 45 -5.90 1.72 -14.91
CA LEU A 45 -7.17 2.20 -14.33
C LEU A 45 -7.79 1.23 -13.33
N MET A 46 -7.66 -0.08 -13.56
CA MET A 46 -8.23 -1.13 -12.71
C MET A 46 -7.65 -1.14 -11.29
N LEU A 47 -6.62 -0.34 -10.99
CA LEU A 47 -6.03 -0.19 -9.66
C LEU A 47 -6.40 1.13 -8.97
N SER A 48 -7.18 1.99 -9.65
CA SER A 48 -7.56 3.32 -9.16
C SER A 48 -8.95 3.33 -8.52
N PHE A 49 -9.24 4.41 -7.78
CA PHE A 49 -10.55 4.73 -7.20
C PHE A 49 -11.10 3.76 -6.14
N TYR A 50 -10.30 2.80 -5.67
CA TYR A 50 -10.66 2.00 -4.53
C TYR A 50 -10.80 2.86 -3.27
N PRO A 51 -11.86 2.69 -2.47
CA PRO A 51 -12.07 3.49 -1.27
C PRO A 51 -11.02 3.19 -0.20
N ARG A 52 -10.78 4.15 0.69
CA ARG A 52 -9.76 4.04 1.75
C ARG A 52 -8.40 3.66 1.18
N THR A 53 -8.05 4.28 0.06
CA THR A 53 -6.76 4.13 -0.60
C THR A 53 -6.17 5.52 -0.79
N LYS A 54 -4.90 5.69 -0.46
CA LYS A 54 -4.14 6.88 -0.82
C LYS A 54 -2.99 6.51 -1.73
N THR A 55 -2.51 7.50 -2.48
CA THR A 55 -1.38 7.36 -3.39
C THR A 55 -0.24 8.24 -2.88
N CYS A 56 0.96 7.68 -2.78
CA CYS A 56 2.19 8.40 -2.49
C CYS A 56 3.16 8.15 -3.65
N CYS A 57 3.24 9.12 -4.56
CA CYS A 57 4.18 9.10 -5.67
C CYS A 57 5.33 10.05 -5.39
N LEU A 58 6.53 9.51 -5.23
CA LEU A 58 7.76 10.24 -4.98
C LEU A 58 8.76 9.88 -6.08
N ASP A 59 9.58 10.83 -6.52
CA ASP A 59 10.69 10.51 -7.42
C ASP A 59 11.94 10.15 -6.60
N GLY A 60 12.11 8.87 -6.30
CA GLY A 60 13.23 8.39 -5.48
C GLY A 60 14.58 8.73 -6.11
N MET A 61 14.68 8.70 -7.44
CA MET A 61 15.91 9.04 -8.15
C MET A 61 16.23 10.54 -8.02
N ALA A 62 15.23 11.42 -8.08
CA ALA A 62 15.42 12.84 -7.84
C ALA A 62 15.87 13.12 -6.41
N LEU A 63 15.24 12.47 -5.41
CA LEU A 63 15.64 12.61 -4.00
C LEU A 63 17.08 12.16 -3.76
N TYR A 64 17.46 11.02 -4.32
CA TYR A 64 18.83 10.50 -4.26
C TYR A 64 19.85 11.44 -4.91
N LYS A 65 19.55 11.96 -6.11
CA LYS A 65 20.42 12.91 -6.81
C LYS A 65 20.55 14.24 -6.08
N ALA A 66 19.48 14.72 -5.44
CA ALA A 66 19.53 15.93 -4.63
C ALA A 66 20.50 15.75 -3.45
N ALA A 67 20.42 14.61 -2.75
CA ALA A 67 21.35 14.30 -1.65
C ALA A 67 22.81 14.18 -2.13
N LEU A 68 23.06 13.57 -3.29
CA LEU A 68 24.41 13.55 -3.89
C LEU A 68 24.91 14.97 -4.23
N ALA A 69 24.04 15.85 -4.71
CA ALA A 69 24.39 17.23 -5.03
C ALA A 69 24.72 18.07 -3.78
N GLU A 70 24.22 17.67 -2.61
CA GLU A 70 24.60 18.22 -1.30
C GLU A 70 25.99 17.73 -0.81
N GLY A 71 26.65 16.85 -1.58
CA GLY A 71 27.98 16.33 -1.28
C GLY A 71 28.00 15.10 -0.39
N LEU A 72 26.85 14.46 -0.14
CA LEU A 72 26.78 13.19 0.56
C LEU A 72 27.42 12.09 -0.31
N ASP A 73 28.07 11.14 0.34
CA ASP A 73 28.49 9.91 -0.34
C ASP A 73 27.26 9.06 -0.76
N PRO A 74 27.42 8.09 -1.68
CA PRO A 74 26.30 7.29 -2.17
C PRO A 74 25.48 6.56 -1.10
N VAL A 75 26.10 6.11 -0.01
CA VAL A 75 25.40 5.40 1.06
C VAL A 75 24.58 6.40 1.87
N ALA A 76 25.20 7.50 2.30
CA ALA A 76 24.52 8.56 3.03
C ALA A 76 23.39 9.20 2.20
N ALA A 77 23.57 9.33 0.89
CA ALA A 77 22.53 9.82 -0.01
C ALA A 77 21.34 8.84 -0.13
N ALA A 78 21.59 7.53 -0.13
CA ALA A 78 20.53 6.52 -0.11
C ALA A 78 19.76 6.54 1.21
N ASP A 79 20.45 6.65 2.34
CA ASP A 79 19.82 6.78 3.66
C ASP A 79 18.94 8.03 3.73
N ARG A 80 19.47 9.17 3.26
CA ARG A 80 18.73 10.43 3.17
C ARG A 80 17.47 10.34 2.31
N MET A 81 17.55 9.67 1.17
CA MET A 81 16.40 9.38 0.31
C MET A 81 15.35 8.55 1.06
N LEU A 82 15.76 7.48 1.74
CA LEU A 82 14.86 6.60 2.50
C LEU A 82 14.18 7.33 3.66
N GLU A 83 14.91 8.18 4.38
CA GLU A 83 14.36 9.05 5.44
C GLU A 83 13.25 9.97 4.89
N GLN A 84 13.49 10.60 3.73
CA GLN A 84 12.52 11.48 3.11
C GLN A 84 11.28 10.72 2.63
N ILE A 85 11.45 9.52 2.07
CA ILE A 85 10.32 8.65 1.71
C ILE A 85 9.54 8.26 2.96
N ALA A 86 10.21 7.83 4.03
CA ALA A 86 9.57 7.44 5.28
C ALA A 86 8.78 8.59 5.91
N ALA A 87 9.33 9.81 5.89
CA ALA A 87 8.68 11.01 6.40
C ALA A 87 7.35 11.33 5.69
N GLN A 88 7.18 10.88 4.44
CA GLN A 88 5.91 11.01 3.71
C GLN A 88 4.99 9.80 3.89
N VAL A 89 5.56 8.58 3.90
CA VAL A 89 4.79 7.34 3.98
C VAL A 89 4.13 7.15 5.34
N VAL A 90 4.85 7.43 6.44
CA VAL A 90 4.36 7.16 7.80
C VAL A 90 3.09 7.97 8.12
N PRO A 91 3.05 9.31 7.93
CA PRO A 91 1.83 10.08 8.20
C PRO A 91 0.65 9.66 7.33
N GLU A 92 0.90 9.26 6.08
CA GLU A 92 -0.17 8.82 5.18
C GLU A 92 -0.76 7.47 5.61
N LEU A 93 0.08 6.54 6.07
CA LEU A 93 -0.37 5.28 6.69
C LEU A 93 -1.14 5.52 7.98
N GLU A 94 -0.67 6.43 8.84
CA GLU A 94 -1.37 6.82 10.07
C GLU A 94 -2.74 7.41 9.75
N ALA A 95 -2.83 8.35 8.81
CA ALA A 95 -4.10 8.93 8.38
C ALA A 95 -5.05 7.87 7.80
N LEU A 96 -4.52 6.92 7.02
CA LEU A 96 -5.29 5.80 6.48
C LEU A 96 -5.83 4.87 7.57
N ALA A 97 -5.05 4.59 8.61
CA ALA A 97 -5.45 3.74 9.73
C ALA A 97 -6.69 4.29 10.44
N HIS A 98 -6.84 5.61 10.50
CA HIS A 98 -8.00 6.29 11.09
C HIS A 98 -9.20 6.43 10.15
N THR A 99 -9.11 5.99 8.89
CA THR A 99 -10.26 6.04 7.97
C THR A 99 -11.31 5.03 8.39
N LYS A 100 -12.57 5.49 8.48
CA LYS A 100 -13.70 4.64 8.87
C LYS A 100 -13.88 3.46 7.90
N PRO A 101 -13.97 2.21 8.39
CA PRO A 101 -14.37 1.05 7.60
C PRO A 101 -15.65 1.27 6.80
N LEU A 102 -15.71 0.73 5.59
CA LEU A 102 -16.91 0.76 4.76
C LEU A 102 -17.69 -0.56 4.80
N LEU A 103 -17.02 -1.67 5.11
CA LEU A 103 -17.67 -2.97 5.21
C LEU A 103 -18.64 -2.96 6.42
N PRO A 104 -19.95 -3.24 6.22
CA PRO A 104 -20.90 -3.30 7.32
C PRO A 104 -20.51 -4.36 8.36
N THR A 105 -20.77 -4.07 9.63
CA THR A 105 -20.40 -4.96 10.74
C THR A 105 -21.06 -6.34 10.60
N GLU A 106 -22.26 -6.41 10.03
CA GLU A 106 -23.03 -7.63 9.79
C GLU A 106 -22.34 -8.55 8.77
N LEU A 107 -21.62 -7.98 7.80
CA LEU A 107 -20.94 -8.72 6.73
C LEU A 107 -19.46 -9.00 7.07
N THR A 108 -18.91 -8.31 8.06
CA THR A 108 -17.48 -8.36 8.39
C THR A 108 -17.02 -9.80 8.66
N ASN A 109 -17.68 -10.51 9.57
CA ASN A 109 -17.29 -11.88 9.89
C ASN A 109 -17.39 -12.82 8.67
N SER A 110 -18.48 -12.73 7.90
CA SER A 110 -18.68 -13.59 6.73
C SER A 110 -17.61 -13.38 5.65
N VAL A 111 -17.25 -12.13 5.36
CA VAL A 111 -16.20 -11.81 4.38
C VAL A 111 -14.84 -12.32 4.87
N HIS A 112 -14.48 -12.07 6.12
CA HIS A 112 -13.19 -12.51 6.64
C HIS A 112 -13.09 -14.03 6.81
N ASP A 113 -14.16 -14.71 7.23
CA ASP A 113 -14.20 -16.17 7.29
C ASP A 113 -14.07 -16.80 5.89
N TRP A 114 -14.56 -16.13 4.84
CA TRP A 114 -14.32 -16.55 3.46
C TRP A 114 -12.86 -16.37 3.05
N LEU A 115 -12.26 -15.21 3.34
CA LEU A 115 -10.86 -14.91 2.99
C LEU A 115 -9.87 -15.89 3.65
N VAL A 116 -10.14 -16.35 4.86
CA VAL A 116 -9.33 -17.37 5.55
C VAL A 116 -9.21 -18.68 4.75
N ARG A 117 -10.17 -18.98 3.86
CA ARG A 117 -10.14 -20.18 3.03
C ARG A 117 -9.18 -20.08 1.84
N PHE A 118 -8.70 -18.87 1.53
CA PHE A 118 -7.80 -18.64 0.41
C PHE A 118 -6.48 -19.40 0.60
N PRO A 119 -5.86 -19.87 -0.51
CA PRO A 119 -4.53 -20.46 -0.43
C PRO A 119 -3.55 -19.55 0.31
N GLY A 120 -2.73 -20.13 1.21
CA GLY A 120 -1.78 -19.38 2.04
C GLY A 120 -2.31 -18.93 3.41
N PHE A 121 -3.63 -18.85 3.62
CA PHE A 121 -4.24 -18.45 4.91
C PHE A 121 -4.76 -19.62 5.75
N ARG A 122 -4.44 -20.86 5.35
CA ARG A 122 -4.95 -22.09 5.97
C ARG A 122 -4.25 -22.48 7.28
N SER A 123 -3.18 -21.78 7.67
CA SER A 123 -2.56 -22.06 8.97
C SER A 123 -3.49 -21.60 10.11
N PRO A 124 -3.60 -22.35 11.22
CA PRO A 124 -4.42 -21.96 12.37
C PRO A 124 -4.08 -20.55 12.92
N GLU A 125 -2.82 -20.15 12.78
CA GLU A 125 -2.34 -18.81 13.17
C GLU A 125 -2.91 -17.69 12.29
N SER A 126 -3.15 -17.95 11.00
CA SER A 126 -3.66 -16.97 10.05
C SER A 126 -5.07 -16.51 10.42
N VAL A 127 -5.92 -17.46 10.83
CA VAL A 127 -7.28 -17.18 11.32
C VAL A 127 -7.23 -16.27 12.55
N THR A 128 -6.32 -16.58 13.48
CA THR A 128 -6.15 -15.83 14.72
C THR A 128 -5.66 -14.40 14.45
N ARG A 129 -4.70 -14.21 13.52
CA ARG A 129 -4.19 -12.89 13.13
C ARG A 129 -5.26 -12.05 12.44
N ILE A 130 -6.01 -12.65 11.50
CA ILE A 130 -7.10 -11.97 10.80
C ILE A 130 -8.18 -11.52 11.80
N ARG A 131 -8.58 -12.39 12.74
CA ARG A 131 -9.58 -12.03 13.76
C ARG A 131 -9.11 -10.90 14.68
N LYS A 132 -7.83 -10.88 15.08
CA LYS A 132 -7.26 -9.76 15.86
C LYS A 132 -7.26 -8.44 15.08
N ALA A 133 -7.05 -8.48 13.77
CA ALA A 133 -7.11 -7.30 12.92
C ALA A 133 -8.54 -6.76 12.78
N ILE A 134 -9.54 -7.64 12.70
CA ILE A 134 -10.97 -7.27 12.66
C ILE A 134 -11.40 -6.56 13.94
N THR A 135 -10.98 -7.05 15.10
CA THR A 135 -11.37 -6.44 16.39
C THR A 135 -10.80 -5.04 16.56
N HIS A 136 -9.56 -4.79 16.12
CA HIS A 136 -8.96 -3.45 16.11
C HIS A 136 -9.61 -2.50 15.11
N LYS A 137 -10.21 -3.04 14.03
CA LYS A 137 -10.90 -2.25 13.02
C LYS A 137 -12.30 -1.78 13.47
N SER A 138 -12.90 -2.45 14.45
CA SER A 138 -14.27 -2.21 14.93
C SER A 138 -14.35 -1.28 16.16
N SER A 139 -13.20 -0.97 16.77
CA SER A 139 -13.01 -0.03 17.88
C SER A 139 -12.62 1.35 17.36
#